data_AF-A0A1M2VB81-F1
#
_entry.id   AF-A0A1M2VB81-F1
#
_cell.length_a   1.000
_cell.length_b   1.000
_cell.length_c   1.000
_cell.angle_alpha   90.00
_cell.angle_beta   90.00
_cell.angle_gamma   90.00
#
_symmetry.space_group_name_H-M   'P 1'
#
loop_
_entity.id
_entity.type
_entity.pdbx_description
1 polymer ?
#
loop_
_entity_poly.entity_id
_entity_poly.type
_entity_poly.pdbx_seq_one_letter_code
_entity_poly.pdbx_strand_id
1 'polypeptide(L)'
;MPPRLSTKRLLSLNSLQHSSQRVALARPRYLATCVTTRSGSASKRPSCSLGRPGSSRGFHASAVHSAPKDPYQVLGVKRDASAAEIKKTYFGLARKYHPDTNADKNAQEKFVEIQEAYDILKDQKKRAEYDKYGSASQQPGFDSNAYENARSSFGGGFGHNPFQDFAGAFGGGRGGGRGQSELFEQLFSFGGGAGGQAKQSSRGANLETTVGVSFMEACKGTSRTVTIHPVVQCNTCSGSGMKAGVKRTTCGACGGSGVRSYVIQSGFHMQTSCNACGGSGSTVPPHGECNTCAGIGQVRVKKSVKIDIPSGVEDGMAMRIPGQGDAPIGGSGQPGDLLVRINVAPSQVFKRQGANLYHDARIPVQTALLGGRLRVPTLDGEVDVRVPSGTQPGEQMVLKGRGVSSATRSGKGDLFVTFNVQLPRSLSSRQRELLQQFADDVEGRVSKSSPQEPPPKASTEGSAPSGERSASESESTSNGTASSSPSPPDSWVSHSDTTDASRTSDDGGRDDRKRDTERKKATA
;
A
#
# COMPACT_ATOMS: atom_id res chain seq x y z
N MET A 1 27.04 42.08 -31.30
CA MET A 1 26.99 42.14 -29.83
C MET A 1 26.89 40.73 -29.31
N PRO A 2 27.93 40.25 -28.60
CA PRO A 2 28.00 40.41 -27.14
C PRO A 2 29.42 40.77 -26.63
N PRO A 3 29.57 41.23 -25.37
CA PRO A 3 30.81 41.04 -24.60
C PRO A 3 30.55 40.05 -23.45
N ARG A 4 31.23 38.90 -23.28
CA ARG A 4 32.67 38.62 -23.04
C ARG A 4 33.28 39.49 -21.95
N LEU A 5 33.16 39.01 -20.70
CA LEU A 5 33.93 39.50 -19.56
C LEU A 5 35.29 38.79 -19.44
N SER A 6 36.23 39.57 -18.93
CA SER A 6 37.68 39.42 -18.99
C SER A 6 38.27 38.58 -17.86
N THR A 7 39.28 37.78 -18.22
CA THR A 7 40.25 37.12 -17.34
C THR A 7 41.40 38.08 -16.98
N LYS A 8 41.83 38.11 -15.71
CA LYS A 8 43.23 37.88 -15.28
C LYS A 8 43.49 38.26 -13.80
N ARG A 9 44.00 37.26 -13.07
CA ARG A 9 45.15 37.28 -12.10
C ARG A 9 44.97 38.01 -10.75
N LEU A 10 45.50 37.58 -9.60
CA LEU A 10 46.36 36.45 -9.16
C LEU A 10 46.48 36.48 -7.61
N LEU A 11 46.63 35.29 -7.00
CA LEU A 11 47.49 34.90 -5.84
C LEU A 11 47.22 35.36 -4.39
N SER A 12 46.93 34.40 -3.51
CA SER A 12 47.85 33.85 -2.47
C SER A 12 47.19 32.62 -1.79
N LEU A 13 47.71 31.40 -1.95
CA LEU A 13 48.68 30.69 -1.09
C LEU A 13 48.29 30.56 0.40
N ASN A 14 47.72 29.40 0.76
CA ASN A 14 48.15 28.58 1.91
C ASN A 14 47.45 27.20 1.91
N SER A 15 48.19 26.17 1.49
CA SER A 15 47.80 24.77 1.55
C SER A 15 48.50 24.10 2.74
N LEU A 16 47.75 23.69 3.76
CA LEU A 16 48.23 22.82 4.82
C LEU A 16 47.62 21.44 4.66
N GLN A 17 48.53 20.47 4.56
CA GLN A 17 48.31 19.04 4.40
C GLN A 17 47.60 18.46 5.63
N HIS A 18 46.50 17.74 5.43
CA HIS A 18 45.93 16.84 6.43
C HIS A 18 46.39 15.41 6.12
N SER A 19 47.30 14.90 6.94
CA SER A 19 47.79 13.54 6.92
C SER A 19 46.75 12.59 7.54
N SER A 20 46.40 11.55 6.79
CA SER A 20 45.59 10.43 7.24
C SER A 20 46.44 9.50 8.09
N GLN A 21 46.12 9.34 9.38
CA GLN A 21 46.64 8.23 10.20
C GLN A 21 45.60 7.13 10.26
N ARG A 22 45.81 6.07 9.45
CA ARG A 22 45.19 4.76 9.64
C ARG A 22 46.19 3.85 10.32
N VAL A 23 45.85 3.40 11.53
CA VAL A 23 46.61 2.43 12.32
C VAL A 23 46.37 1.03 11.75
N ALA A 24 47.43 0.38 11.27
CA ALA A 24 47.45 -1.04 10.95
C ALA A 24 48.85 -1.61 11.25
N LEU A 25 48.95 -2.43 12.30
CA LEU A 25 50.07 -3.35 12.55
C LEU A 25 49.43 -4.65 13.11
N ALA A 26 49.33 -5.70 12.29
CA ALA A 26 50.32 -6.76 12.09
C ALA A 26 50.36 -7.77 13.25
N ARG A 27 49.73 -8.94 13.05
CA ARG A 27 49.91 -10.17 13.85
C ARG A 27 50.77 -11.15 13.04
N PRO A 28 51.86 -11.71 13.59
CA PRO A 28 52.67 -12.69 12.88
C PRO A 28 52.16 -14.12 13.11
N ARG A 29 52.31 -14.95 12.07
CA ARG A 29 52.28 -16.41 12.15
C ARG A 29 53.71 -16.91 12.32
N TYR A 30 53.93 -17.82 13.26
CA TYR A 30 55.09 -18.72 13.26
C TYR A 30 54.65 -20.15 13.51
N LEU A 31 55.14 -21.05 12.66
CA LEU A 31 55.14 -22.49 12.80
C LEU A 31 56.32 -22.91 13.68
N ALA A 32 56.13 -23.87 14.59
CA ALA A 32 57.19 -24.78 15.03
C ALA A 32 56.62 -26.02 15.73
N THR A 33 57.42 -27.06 15.63
CA THR A 33 57.24 -28.50 15.77
C THR A 33 57.47 -29.07 17.19
N CYS A 34 56.85 -30.24 17.44
CA CYS A 34 57.27 -31.38 18.28
C CYS A 34 57.57 -31.21 19.79
N VAL A 35 56.92 -32.02 20.65
CA VAL A 35 57.48 -33.20 21.36
C VAL A 35 56.54 -33.65 22.49
N THR A 36 56.48 -34.97 22.61
CA THR A 36 55.78 -35.91 23.50
C THR A 36 55.51 -35.54 24.97
N THR A 37 54.38 -36.03 25.50
CA THR A 37 54.35 -36.94 26.67
C THR A 37 53.07 -37.79 26.66
N ARG A 38 53.12 -38.88 27.41
CA ARG A 38 52.52 -40.21 27.20
C ARG A 38 51.62 -40.55 28.38
N SER A 39 50.47 -41.19 28.13
CA SER A 39 49.71 -42.10 29.03
C SER A 39 48.26 -42.19 28.50
N GLY A 40 47.62 -43.32 28.23
CA GLY A 40 47.94 -44.75 28.36
C GLY A 40 46.64 -45.56 28.20
N SER A 41 46.75 -46.78 27.65
CA SER A 41 45.81 -47.93 27.76
C SER A 41 44.45 -47.86 27.02
N ALA A 42 43.94 -48.87 26.32
CA ALA A 42 44.45 -50.18 25.95
C ALA A 42 43.70 -50.75 24.73
N SER A 43 44.50 -51.40 23.90
CA SER A 43 44.18 -52.30 22.79
C SER A 43 43.19 -53.42 23.12
N LYS A 44 42.39 -53.82 22.12
CA LYS A 44 42.33 -55.22 21.67
C LYS A 44 41.92 -55.28 20.19
N ARG A 45 42.86 -55.71 19.35
CA ARG A 45 42.61 -56.32 18.03
C ARG A 45 43.08 -57.79 18.10
N PRO A 46 42.53 -58.65 17.24
CA PRO A 46 43.37 -59.57 16.47
C PRO A 46 43.07 -59.41 14.97
N SER A 47 44.08 -59.11 14.17
CA SER A 47 44.87 -60.05 13.34
C SER A 47 44.32 -60.15 11.92
N CYS A 48 45.02 -59.52 10.97
CA CYS A 48 44.84 -59.74 9.54
C CYS A 48 45.63 -60.98 9.13
N SER A 49 44.96 -61.97 8.55
CA SER A 49 45.60 -62.99 7.70
C SER A 49 45.26 -62.72 6.24
N LEU A 50 46.29 -62.79 5.40
CA LEU A 50 46.23 -62.62 3.96
C LEU A 50 45.62 -63.86 3.29
N GLY A 51 44.61 -63.65 2.46
CA GLY A 51 44.08 -64.65 1.52
C GLY A 51 43.57 -63.94 0.25
N ARG A 52 44.18 -64.25 -0.89
CA ARG A 52 43.80 -63.77 -2.23
C ARG A 52 42.54 -64.55 -2.73
N PRO A 53 41.91 -64.17 -3.86
CA PRO A 53 40.50 -63.84 -3.96
C PRO A 53 39.63 -65.01 -4.48
N GLY A 54 38.42 -65.14 -3.93
CA GLY A 54 37.41 -66.09 -4.39
C GLY A 54 36.06 -65.41 -4.58
N SER A 55 35.51 -65.54 -5.78
CA SER A 55 34.23 -65.04 -6.24
C SER A 55 33.04 -65.44 -5.35
N SER A 56 32.24 -64.46 -4.90
CA SER A 56 30.81 -64.34 -5.27
C SER A 56 30.27 -63.00 -4.77
N ARG A 57 29.68 -62.19 -5.66
CA ARG A 57 28.87 -61.03 -5.25
C ARG A 57 27.47 -61.54 -4.99
N GLY A 58 27.07 -61.65 -3.73
CA GLY A 58 25.66 -61.78 -3.37
C GLY A 58 24.93 -60.50 -3.74
N PHE A 59 23.84 -60.61 -4.49
CA PHE A 59 22.90 -59.51 -4.68
C PHE A 59 22.23 -59.22 -3.33
N HIS A 60 22.65 -58.16 -2.64
CA HIS A 60 21.88 -57.64 -1.51
C HIS A 60 20.74 -56.80 -2.08
N ALA A 61 19.51 -57.33 -2.03
CA ALA A 61 18.32 -56.50 -2.10
C ALA A 61 18.29 -55.61 -0.85
N SER A 62 18.22 -54.30 -1.04
CA SER A 62 18.01 -53.33 0.04
C SER A 62 16.79 -53.72 0.88
N ALA A 63 16.87 -53.47 2.19
CA ALA A 63 15.82 -53.77 3.15
C ALA A 63 14.43 -53.25 2.73
N VAL A 64 13.38 -54.04 3.02
CA VAL A 64 11.95 -53.79 2.75
C VAL A 64 11.40 -52.67 3.68
N HIS A 65 12.00 -51.49 3.66
CA HIS A 65 11.61 -50.35 4.51
C HIS A 65 11.12 -49.13 3.73
N SER A 66 10.65 -49.35 2.49
CA SER A 66 9.77 -48.40 1.81
C SER A 66 8.97 -49.11 0.72
N ALA A 67 8.17 -50.11 1.11
CA ALA A 67 7.09 -50.53 0.24
C ALA A 67 5.99 -49.45 0.34
N PRO A 68 5.51 -48.89 -0.79
CA PRO A 68 4.42 -47.93 -0.78
C PRO A 68 3.21 -48.51 -0.03
N LYS A 69 2.73 -47.77 0.98
CA LYS A 69 1.63 -48.21 1.84
C LYS A 69 0.32 -48.22 1.05
N ASP A 70 -0.55 -49.17 1.36
CA ASP A 70 -1.88 -49.25 0.76
C ASP A 70 -2.70 -47.99 1.14
N PRO A 71 -3.22 -47.20 0.17
CA PRO A 71 -3.92 -45.95 0.42
C PRO A 71 -5.23 -46.17 1.18
N TYR A 72 -5.88 -47.33 0.97
CA TYR A 72 -7.08 -47.73 1.72
C TYR A 72 -6.77 -47.97 3.21
N GLN A 73 -5.61 -48.56 3.52
CA GLN A 73 -5.18 -48.80 4.89
C GLN A 73 -4.78 -47.51 5.61
N VAL A 74 -4.09 -46.59 4.90
CA VAL A 74 -3.69 -45.28 5.44
C VAL A 74 -4.89 -44.42 5.82
N LEU A 75 -5.95 -44.43 4.99
CA LEU A 75 -7.19 -43.69 5.26
C LEU A 75 -8.17 -44.45 6.16
N GLY A 76 -7.90 -45.73 6.45
CA GLY A 76 -8.76 -46.59 7.27
C GLY A 76 -10.12 -46.90 6.63
N VAL A 77 -10.18 -46.94 5.31
CA VAL A 77 -11.41 -47.19 4.53
C VAL A 77 -11.36 -48.56 3.85
N LYS A 78 -12.53 -49.17 3.63
CA LYS A 78 -12.63 -50.40 2.83
C LYS A 78 -12.38 -50.11 1.35
N ARG A 79 -11.94 -51.12 0.58
CA ARG A 79 -11.69 -50.99 -0.87
C ARG A 79 -12.94 -50.57 -1.66
N ASP A 80 -14.13 -50.97 -1.19
CA ASP A 80 -15.43 -50.62 -1.80
C ASP A 80 -16.00 -49.26 -1.34
N ALA A 81 -15.23 -48.45 -0.60
CA ALA A 81 -15.73 -47.19 -0.05
C ALA A 81 -16.15 -46.19 -1.14
N SER A 82 -17.25 -45.49 -0.89
CA SER A 82 -17.76 -44.45 -1.78
C SER A 82 -16.85 -43.20 -1.75
N ALA A 83 -16.82 -42.41 -2.83
CA ALA A 83 -16.01 -41.19 -2.88
C ALA A 83 -16.38 -40.17 -1.77
N ALA A 84 -17.65 -40.18 -1.34
CA ALA A 84 -18.12 -39.34 -0.24
C ALA A 84 -17.55 -39.79 1.12
N GLU A 85 -17.45 -41.10 1.35
CA GLU A 85 -16.83 -41.66 2.56
C GLU A 85 -15.34 -41.37 2.63
N ILE A 86 -14.62 -41.56 1.52
CA ILE A 86 -13.17 -41.26 1.41
C ILE A 86 -12.91 -39.77 1.71
N LYS A 87 -13.75 -38.89 1.17
CA LYS A 87 -13.66 -37.45 1.45
C LYS A 87 -13.93 -37.13 2.92
N LYS A 88 -14.93 -37.77 3.53
CA LYS A 88 -15.29 -37.55 4.94
C LYS A 88 -14.19 -38.05 5.90
N THR A 89 -13.60 -39.21 5.65
CA THR A 89 -12.50 -39.75 6.47
C THR A 89 -11.24 -38.90 6.31
N TYR A 90 -10.91 -38.47 5.09
CA TYR A 90 -9.81 -37.53 4.84
C TYR A 90 -9.94 -36.24 5.65
N PHE A 91 -11.09 -35.55 5.61
CA PHE A 91 -11.26 -34.32 6.40
C PHE A 91 -11.20 -34.57 7.91
N GLY A 92 -11.69 -35.73 8.37
CA GLY A 92 -11.58 -36.14 9.77
C GLY A 92 -10.14 -36.38 10.22
N LEU A 93 -9.31 -36.98 9.36
CA LEU A 93 -7.89 -37.25 9.65
C LEU A 93 -7.02 -36.00 9.45
N ALA A 94 -7.29 -35.19 8.42
CA ALA A 94 -6.56 -33.94 8.16
C ALA A 94 -6.72 -32.95 9.31
N ARG A 95 -7.91 -32.82 9.90
CA ARG A 95 -8.14 -31.99 11.09
C ARG A 95 -7.42 -32.53 12.33
N LYS A 96 -7.22 -33.85 12.42
CA LYS A 96 -6.50 -34.49 13.52
C LYS A 96 -4.98 -34.35 13.35
N TYR A 97 -4.43 -34.50 12.16
CA TYR A 97 -2.99 -34.49 11.92
C TYR A 97 -2.47 -33.17 11.33
N HIS A 98 -3.24 -32.09 11.41
CA HIS A 98 -2.79 -30.78 10.95
C HIS A 98 -1.62 -30.28 11.81
N PRO A 99 -0.52 -29.79 11.20
CA PRO A 99 0.71 -29.42 11.92
C PRO A 99 0.53 -28.27 12.91
N ASP A 100 -0.52 -27.45 12.73
CA ASP A 100 -0.85 -26.33 13.61
C ASP A 100 -1.68 -26.77 14.84
N THR A 101 -2.44 -27.87 14.73
CA THR A 101 -3.28 -28.37 15.83
C THR A 101 -2.62 -29.48 16.63
N ASN A 102 -1.64 -30.19 16.05
CA ASN A 102 -0.88 -31.25 16.71
C ASN A 102 0.62 -31.04 16.51
N ALA A 103 1.34 -30.85 17.61
CA ALA A 103 2.77 -30.51 17.63
C ALA A 103 3.71 -31.74 17.58
N ASP A 104 3.18 -32.94 17.32
CA ASP A 104 3.98 -34.17 17.25
C ASP A 104 4.78 -34.26 15.94
N LYS A 105 6.05 -34.68 16.04
CA LYS A 105 6.93 -34.88 14.87
C LYS A 105 6.39 -35.92 13.88
N ASN A 106 5.68 -36.93 14.40
CA ASN A 106 5.07 -38.00 13.59
C ASN A 106 3.74 -37.58 12.94
N ALA A 107 3.14 -36.45 13.34
CA ALA A 107 1.90 -35.97 12.73
C ALA A 107 2.13 -35.46 11.31
N GLN A 108 3.28 -34.82 11.07
CA GLN A 108 3.67 -34.35 9.74
C GLN A 108 3.86 -35.51 8.75
N GLU A 109 4.54 -36.58 9.15
CA GLU A 109 4.74 -37.76 8.29
C GLU A 109 3.42 -38.45 7.95
N LYS A 110 2.56 -38.66 8.94
CA LYS A 110 1.21 -39.22 8.72
C LYS A 110 0.34 -38.33 7.84
N PHE A 111 0.48 -37.02 7.96
CA PHE A 111 -0.27 -36.07 7.15
C PHE A 111 0.12 -36.16 5.67
N VAL A 112 1.43 -36.27 5.38
CA VAL A 112 1.93 -36.50 4.01
C VAL A 112 1.37 -37.82 3.45
N GLU A 113 1.42 -38.90 4.24
CA GLU A 113 0.85 -40.20 3.83
C GLU A 113 -0.66 -40.13 3.54
N ILE A 114 -1.42 -39.39 4.37
CA ILE A 114 -2.86 -39.18 4.18
C ILE A 114 -3.16 -38.37 2.92
N GLN A 115 -2.33 -37.37 2.59
CA GLN A 115 -2.48 -36.58 1.37
C GLN A 115 -2.22 -37.43 0.13
N GLU A 116 -1.12 -38.18 0.10
CA GLU A 116 -0.77 -39.08 -1.01
C GLU A 116 -1.88 -40.11 -1.24
N ALA A 117 -2.38 -40.74 -0.17
CA ALA A 117 -3.47 -41.71 -0.25
C ALA A 117 -4.76 -41.08 -0.82
N TYR A 118 -5.08 -39.85 -0.43
CA TYR A 118 -6.27 -39.16 -0.92
C TYR A 118 -6.14 -38.77 -2.40
N ASP A 119 -4.96 -38.34 -2.86
CA ASP A 119 -4.75 -37.95 -4.26
C ASP A 119 -4.91 -39.12 -5.24
N ILE A 120 -4.59 -40.34 -4.82
CA ILE A 120 -4.82 -41.56 -5.59
C ILE A 120 -6.31 -41.92 -5.61
N LEU A 121 -6.99 -41.87 -4.46
CA LEU A 121 -8.38 -42.33 -4.34
C LEU A 121 -9.43 -41.29 -4.78
N LYS A 122 -9.06 -40.00 -4.85
CA LYS A 122 -9.95 -38.91 -5.26
C LYS A 122 -10.35 -39.01 -6.73
N ASP A 123 -9.39 -39.30 -7.61
CA ASP A 123 -9.62 -39.38 -9.05
C ASP A 123 -10.02 -40.82 -9.43
N GLN A 124 -11.20 -40.99 -10.02
CA GLN A 124 -11.70 -42.32 -10.41
C GLN A 124 -10.73 -43.08 -11.34
N LYS A 125 -10.01 -42.37 -12.22
CA LYS A 125 -9.02 -42.96 -13.13
C LYS A 125 -7.82 -43.52 -12.38
N LYS A 126 -7.21 -42.74 -11.48
CA LYS A 126 -6.07 -43.16 -10.66
C LYS A 126 -6.44 -44.28 -9.68
N ARG A 127 -7.66 -44.22 -9.13
CA ARG A 127 -8.22 -45.30 -8.31
C ARG A 127 -8.33 -46.60 -9.09
N ALA A 128 -8.90 -46.55 -10.30
CA ALA A 128 -9.03 -47.73 -11.15
C ALA A 128 -7.68 -48.31 -11.59
N GLU A 129 -6.68 -47.46 -11.86
CA GLU A 129 -5.31 -47.90 -12.16
C GLU A 129 -4.64 -48.55 -10.96
N TYR A 130 -4.79 -47.96 -9.78
CA TYR A 130 -4.27 -48.51 -8.52
C TYR A 130 -4.95 -49.83 -8.16
N ASP A 131 -6.26 -49.95 -8.37
CA ASP A 131 -7.01 -51.18 -8.10
C ASP A 131 -6.62 -52.32 -9.06
N LYS A 132 -6.17 -51.99 -10.29
CA LYS A 132 -5.74 -52.97 -11.31
C LYS A 132 -4.26 -53.36 -11.18
N TYR A 133 -3.39 -52.40 -10.93
CA TYR A 133 -1.93 -52.57 -11.01
C TYR A 133 -1.21 -52.42 -9.66
N GLY A 134 -1.95 -52.11 -8.60
CA GLY A 134 -1.41 -51.91 -7.26
C GLY A 134 -0.44 -50.74 -7.19
N SER A 135 0.56 -50.84 -6.32
CA SER A 135 1.57 -49.80 -6.13
C SER A 135 2.52 -49.59 -7.31
N ALA A 136 2.51 -50.47 -8.31
CA ALA A 136 3.29 -50.30 -9.54
C ALA A 136 2.80 -49.11 -10.40
N SER A 137 1.54 -48.68 -10.22
CA SER A 137 0.97 -47.54 -10.97
C SER A 137 1.51 -46.18 -10.54
N GLN A 138 2.28 -46.12 -9.45
CA GLN A 138 2.85 -44.88 -8.91
C GLN A 138 4.31 -44.66 -9.32
N GLN A 139 4.90 -45.57 -10.12
CA GLN A 139 6.25 -45.39 -10.64
C GLN A 139 6.25 -44.34 -11.77
N PRO A 140 7.18 -43.36 -11.74
CA PRO A 140 7.33 -42.40 -12.83
C PRO A 140 7.70 -43.15 -14.12
N GLY A 141 6.89 -42.95 -15.18
CA GLY A 141 7.01 -43.67 -16.46
C GLY A 141 6.02 -44.82 -16.67
N PHE A 142 5.10 -45.07 -15.74
CA PHE A 142 4.01 -46.03 -15.94
C PHE A 142 2.88 -45.42 -16.79
N ASP A 143 2.78 -45.83 -18.05
CA ASP A 143 1.64 -45.53 -18.93
C ASP A 143 0.73 -46.76 -19.03
N SER A 144 -0.49 -46.67 -18.48
CA SER A 144 -1.50 -47.73 -18.50
C SER A 144 -1.97 -48.08 -19.92
N ASN A 145 -1.73 -47.20 -20.89
CA ASN A 145 -2.01 -47.41 -22.31
C ASN A 145 -0.76 -47.79 -23.12
N ALA A 146 0.40 -48.04 -22.51
CA ALA A 146 1.61 -48.43 -23.24
C ALA A 146 1.42 -49.69 -24.08
N TYR A 147 0.64 -50.67 -23.59
CA TYR A 147 0.39 -51.92 -24.32
C TYR A 147 -0.64 -51.76 -25.45
N GLU A 148 -1.60 -50.84 -25.32
CA GLU A 148 -2.61 -50.54 -26.35
C GLU A 148 -2.03 -49.62 -27.44
N ASN A 149 -1.23 -48.61 -27.06
CA ASN A 149 -0.47 -47.77 -27.99
C ASN A 149 0.69 -48.50 -28.66
N ALA A 150 1.25 -49.57 -28.06
CA ALA A 150 2.28 -50.38 -28.69
C ALA A 150 1.78 -51.20 -29.89
N ARG A 151 0.46 -51.45 -30.00
CA ARG A 151 -0.12 -52.19 -31.13
C ARG A 151 -0.41 -51.33 -32.35
N SER A 152 -0.40 -50.01 -32.18
CA SER A 152 -0.67 -49.04 -33.25
C SER A 152 0.54 -48.16 -33.63
N SER A 153 1.74 -48.51 -33.14
CA SER A 153 2.92 -47.63 -33.24
C SER A 153 4.17 -48.30 -33.84
N PHE A 154 3.99 -49.21 -34.81
CA PHE A 154 5.06 -49.60 -35.74
C PHE A 154 5.05 -48.68 -36.97
N GLY A 155 5.39 -47.41 -36.74
CA GLY A 155 5.44 -46.37 -37.77
C GLY A 155 6.10 -45.12 -37.19
N GLY A 156 7.40 -44.96 -37.46
CA GLY A 156 8.25 -43.94 -36.85
C GLY A 156 7.78 -42.50 -37.10
N GLY A 157 8.05 -41.63 -36.13
CA GLY A 157 7.85 -40.20 -36.27
C GLY A 157 7.92 -39.48 -34.93
N PHE A 158 9.07 -38.87 -34.68
CA PHE A 158 9.37 -37.94 -33.59
C PHE A 158 8.16 -37.10 -33.14
N GLY A 159 7.72 -37.29 -31.90
CA GLY A 159 6.74 -36.41 -31.31
C GLY A 159 6.23 -36.90 -29.96
N HIS A 160 7.06 -36.84 -28.92
CA HIS A 160 6.65 -36.57 -27.54
C HIS A 160 7.86 -35.97 -26.79
N ASN A 161 7.65 -34.82 -26.14
CA ASN A 161 8.68 -33.94 -25.59
C ASN A 161 9.50 -34.61 -24.46
N PRO A 162 10.83 -34.79 -24.61
CA PRO A 162 11.69 -35.33 -23.56
C PRO A 162 12.00 -34.31 -22.44
N PHE A 163 11.51 -33.07 -22.54
CA PHE A 163 11.82 -31.99 -21.61
C PHE A 163 10.82 -31.86 -20.44
N GLN A 164 9.58 -32.34 -20.61
CA GLN A 164 8.59 -32.30 -19.53
C GLN A 164 8.91 -33.32 -18.43
N ASP A 165 9.54 -34.44 -18.81
CA ASP A 165 9.89 -35.54 -17.89
C ASP A 165 11.25 -35.31 -17.18
N PHE A 166 12.13 -34.47 -17.73
CA PHE A 166 13.37 -34.07 -17.04
C PHE A 166 13.10 -33.07 -15.91
N ALA A 167 12.06 -32.23 -16.05
CA ALA A 167 11.63 -31.29 -14.99
C ALA A 167 10.99 -32.00 -13.79
N GLY A 168 10.48 -33.22 -13.96
CA GLY A 168 10.01 -34.08 -12.86
C GLY A 168 11.14 -34.82 -12.14
N ALA A 169 12.27 -35.08 -12.81
CA ALA A 169 13.39 -35.85 -12.29
C ALA A 169 14.43 -35.04 -11.48
N PHE A 170 14.34 -33.71 -11.47
CA PHE A 170 15.24 -32.84 -10.69
C PHE A 170 14.49 -32.00 -9.62
N GLY A 171 13.23 -32.34 -9.36
CA GLY A 171 12.28 -31.57 -8.56
C GLY A 171 11.98 -32.09 -7.15
N GLY A 172 12.94 -32.74 -6.47
CA GLY A 172 12.71 -33.26 -5.11
C GLY A 172 13.98 -33.43 -4.27
N GLY A 173 14.38 -32.39 -3.53
CA GLY A 173 15.51 -32.49 -2.58
C GLY A 173 16.00 -31.16 -2.01
N ARG A 174 15.32 -30.69 -0.95
CA ARG A 174 15.59 -29.54 -0.07
C ARG A 174 17.08 -29.16 0.12
N GLY A 175 17.51 -28.00 -0.41
CA GLY A 175 18.77 -27.34 -0.05
C GLY A 175 19.04 -26.12 -0.94
N GLY A 176 19.18 -24.93 -0.35
CA GLY A 176 19.12 -23.63 -1.05
C GLY A 176 20.08 -23.44 -2.23
N GLY A 177 19.59 -22.75 -3.28
CA GLY A 177 20.39 -22.40 -4.45
C GLY A 177 19.73 -21.36 -5.35
N ARG A 178 19.83 -20.08 -4.99
CA ARG A 178 19.55 -18.94 -5.90
C ARG A 178 20.65 -18.81 -6.96
N GLY A 179 20.76 -19.77 -7.87
CA GLY A 179 21.81 -19.71 -8.91
C GLY A 179 21.77 -20.76 -10.01
N GLN A 180 20.79 -21.68 -10.04
CA GLN A 180 20.73 -22.72 -11.07
C GLN A 180 19.88 -22.36 -12.30
N SER A 181 19.16 -21.24 -12.28
CA SER A 181 18.47 -20.73 -13.48
C SER A 181 19.44 -20.11 -14.48
N GLU A 182 20.50 -19.43 -14.01
CA GLU A 182 21.45 -18.75 -14.92
C GLU A 182 22.47 -19.70 -15.56
N LEU A 183 22.89 -20.75 -14.85
CA LEU A 183 23.80 -21.75 -15.43
C LEU A 183 23.11 -22.64 -16.48
N PHE A 184 21.80 -22.85 -16.33
CA PHE A 184 20.98 -23.59 -17.29
C PHE A 184 20.64 -22.73 -18.52
N GLU A 185 20.43 -21.42 -18.36
CA GLU A 185 20.26 -20.47 -19.49
C GLU A 185 21.54 -20.33 -20.34
N GLN A 186 22.73 -20.35 -19.72
CA GLN A 186 23.99 -20.18 -20.43
C GLN A 186 24.41 -21.45 -21.22
N LEU A 187 24.04 -22.64 -20.77
CA LEU A 187 24.33 -23.90 -21.46
C LEU A 187 23.31 -24.19 -22.58
N PHE A 188 22.05 -23.82 -22.42
CA PHE A 188 21.01 -23.95 -23.45
C PHE A 188 21.05 -22.86 -24.54
N SER A 189 21.86 -21.81 -24.38
CA SER A 189 22.03 -20.75 -25.40
C SER A 189 23.11 -21.07 -26.46
N PHE A 190 23.98 -22.05 -26.26
CA PHE A 190 25.15 -22.26 -27.13
C PHE A 190 25.07 -23.51 -28.04
N GLY A 191 24.00 -24.30 -27.95
CA GLY A 191 23.93 -25.62 -28.57
C GLY A 191 22.61 -25.93 -29.27
N GLY A 192 22.42 -25.39 -30.47
CA GLY A 192 21.59 -26.03 -31.50
C GLY A 192 20.11 -25.60 -31.61
N GLY A 193 19.76 -25.05 -32.77
CA GLY A 193 18.40 -25.15 -33.33
C GLY A 193 17.54 -23.90 -33.19
N ALA A 194 17.52 -23.08 -34.26
CA ALA A 194 16.40 -22.26 -34.72
C ALA A 194 15.34 -21.86 -33.66
N GLY A 195 15.73 -21.04 -32.69
CA GLY A 195 14.84 -20.52 -31.66
C GLY A 195 14.05 -19.33 -32.19
N GLY A 196 12.80 -19.55 -32.60
CA GLY A 196 11.84 -18.47 -32.71
C GLY A 196 11.83 -17.68 -31.40
N GLN A 197 12.12 -16.38 -31.47
CA GLN A 197 11.99 -15.48 -30.33
C GLN A 197 10.63 -15.74 -29.70
N ALA A 198 10.62 -16.40 -28.53
CA ALA A 198 9.46 -16.42 -27.68
C ALA A 198 9.12 -14.94 -27.49
N LYS A 199 8.01 -14.54 -28.10
CA LYS A 199 7.50 -13.18 -28.16
C LYS A 199 7.15 -12.82 -26.72
N GLN A 200 8.15 -12.42 -25.94
CA GLN A 200 7.94 -11.97 -24.58
C GLN A 200 6.88 -10.89 -24.70
N SER A 201 5.77 -11.07 -23.97
CA SER A 201 4.73 -10.07 -23.93
C SER A 201 5.37 -8.80 -23.38
N SER A 202 5.76 -7.90 -24.27
CA SER A 202 6.33 -6.62 -23.89
C SER A 202 5.24 -5.91 -23.11
N ARG A 203 5.51 -5.63 -21.84
CA ARG A 203 4.65 -4.76 -21.04
C ARG A 203 5.02 -3.32 -21.35
N GLY A 204 4.01 -2.46 -21.35
CA GLY A 204 4.22 -1.03 -21.42
C GLY A 204 4.95 -0.50 -20.19
N ALA A 205 5.58 0.66 -20.33
CA ALA A 205 6.24 1.34 -19.23
C ALA A 205 5.21 1.94 -18.26
N ASN A 206 5.56 1.99 -16.98
CA ASN A 206 4.72 2.65 -15.98
C ASN A 206 4.90 4.17 -16.05
N LEU A 207 3.82 4.93 -15.87
CA LEU A 207 3.91 6.38 -15.65
C LEU A 207 3.89 6.69 -14.16
N GLU A 208 4.67 7.68 -13.74
CA GLU A 208 4.58 8.25 -12.39
C GLU A 208 3.96 9.64 -12.46
N THR A 209 3.00 9.92 -11.58
CA THR A 209 2.39 11.24 -11.44
C THR A 209 2.21 11.60 -9.97
N THR A 210 2.22 12.88 -9.66
CA THR A 210 2.09 13.39 -8.29
C THR A 210 0.78 14.17 -8.14
N VAL A 211 0.03 13.87 -7.08
CA VAL A 211 -1.25 14.53 -6.78
C VAL A 211 -1.16 15.20 -5.42
N GLY A 212 -1.30 16.53 -5.40
CA GLY A 212 -1.21 17.33 -4.16
C GLY A 212 -2.57 17.48 -3.46
N VAL A 213 -2.83 16.73 -2.39
CA VAL A 213 -4.10 16.68 -1.65
C VAL A 213 -4.06 17.58 -0.41
N SER A 214 -5.15 18.24 -0.04
CA SER A 214 -5.19 18.98 1.22
C SER A 214 -5.29 18.02 2.41
N PHE A 215 -4.86 18.46 3.60
CA PHE A 215 -4.92 17.62 4.80
C PHE A 215 -6.32 17.08 5.11
N MET A 216 -7.35 17.92 4.99
CA MET A 216 -8.74 17.56 5.29
C MET A 216 -9.27 16.52 4.29
N GLU A 217 -8.95 16.68 3.01
CA GLU A 217 -9.32 15.73 1.95
C GLU A 217 -8.58 14.41 2.10
N ALA A 218 -7.31 14.43 2.50
CA ALA A 218 -6.52 13.22 2.76
C ALA A 218 -7.10 12.43 3.94
N CYS A 219 -7.63 13.11 4.96
CA CYS A 219 -8.26 12.45 6.10
C CYS A 219 -9.63 11.85 5.76
N LYS A 220 -10.46 12.54 4.95
CA LYS A 220 -11.82 12.10 4.60
C LYS A 220 -11.90 11.15 3.40
N GLY A 221 -10.87 11.15 2.55
CA GLY A 221 -10.89 10.51 1.25
C GLY A 221 -11.62 11.38 0.22
N THR A 222 -11.10 11.44 -1.01
CA THR A 222 -11.70 12.23 -2.09
C THR A 222 -11.41 11.59 -3.44
N SER A 223 -12.32 11.79 -4.40
CA SER A 223 -12.05 11.44 -5.79
C SER A 223 -11.42 12.62 -6.52
N ARG A 224 -10.30 12.40 -7.22
CA ARG A 224 -9.62 13.44 -7.99
C ARG A 224 -9.36 13.00 -9.43
N THR A 225 -9.52 13.92 -10.36
CA THR A 225 -9.26 13.66 -11.78
C THR A 225 -7.84 14.11 -12.13
N VAL A 226 -7.00 13.17 -12.52
CA VAL A 226 -5.63 13.44 -12.97
C VAL A 226 -5.57 13.38 -14.48
N THR A 227 -4.92 14.38 -15.06
CA THR A 227 -4.63 14.39 -16.49
C THR A 227 -3.25 13.79 -16.72
N ILE A 228 -3.19 12.72 -17.49
CA ILE A 228 -1.96 12.03 -17.87
C ILE A 228 -1.76 12.10 -19.39
N HIS A 229 -0.52 11.85 -19.83
CA HIS A 229 -0.13 11.85 -21.24
C HIS A 229 0.53 10.53 -21.64
N PRO A 230 -0.18 9.38 -21.57
CA PRO A 230 0.36 8.10 -21.95
C PRO A 230 0.60 8.04 -23.47
N VAL A 231 1.63 7.30 -23.85
CA VAL A 231 1.84 6.81 -25.21
C VAL A 231 0.87 5.65 -25.42
N VAL A 232 -0.11 5.81 -26.32
CA VAL A 232 -1.06 4.75 -26.66
C VAL A 232 -0.80 4.25 -28.08
N GLN A 233 -1.26 3.04 -28.37
CA GLN A 233 -1.27 2.55 -29.74
C GLN A 233 -2.13 3.48 -30.60
N CYS A 234 -1.66 3.77 -31.79
CA CYS A 234 -2.34 4.69 -32.67
C CYS A 234 -3.69 4.10 -33.13
N ASN A 235 -4.80 4.80 -32.86
CA ASN A 235 -6.15 4.30 -33.14
C ASN A 235 -6.41 3.99 -34.63
N THR A 236 -5.72 4.66 -35.55
CA THR A 236 -5.92 4.50 -37.01
C THR A 236 -5.18 3.29 -37.60
N CYS A 237 -4.05 2.90 -37.02
CA CYS A 237 -3.21 1.80 -37.54
C CYS A 237 -3.03 0.65 -36.55
N SER A 238 -3.57 0.78 -35.32
CA SER A 238 -3.48 -0.21 -34.23
C SER A 238 -2.05 -0.71 -33.99
N GLY A 239 -1.06 0.19 -34.03
CA GLY A 239 0.35 -0.18 -33.85
C GLY A 239 1.07 -0.72 -35.08
N SER A 240 0.38 -0.88 -36.22
CA SER A 240 1.02 -1.37 -37.45
C SER A 240 1.92 -0.34 -38.12
N GLY A 241 1.74 0.95 -37.82
CA GLY A 241 2.46 2.07 -38.43
C GLY A 241 2.06 2.35 -39.89
N MET A 242 1.12 1.60 -40.44
CA MET A 242 0.71 1.69 -41.85
C MET A 242 -0.74 2.14 -41.98
N LYS A 243 -1.10 2.67 -43.14
CA LYS A 243 -2.51 2.91 -43.48
C LYS A 243 -3.27 1.59 -43.56
N ALA A 244 -4.56 1.62 -43.21
CA ALA A 244 -5.42 0.45 -43.28
C ALA A 244 -5.40 -0.16 -44.69
N GLY A 245 -5.10 -1.46 -44.80
CA GLY A 245 -5.07 -2.21 -46.05
C GLY A 245 -3.72 -2.26 -46.78
N VAL A 246 -2.71 -1.49 -46.37
CA VAL A 246 -1.37 -1.54 -46.97
C VAL A 246 -0.57 -2.68 -46.35
N LYS A 247 -0.10 -3.62 -47.17
CA LYS A 247 0.74 -4.74 -46.74
C LYS A 247 2.22 -4.34 -46.79
N ARG A 248 3.02 -4.88 -45.87
CA ARG A 248 4.48 -4.74 -45.92
C ARG A 248 5.01 -5.46 -47.17
N THR A 249 5.86 -4.77 -47.92
CA THR A 249 6.55 -5.35 -49.08
C THR A 249 7.84 -6.01 -48.62
N THR A 250 8.23 -7.14 -49.22
CA THR A 250 9.50 -7.79 -48.91
C THR A 250 10.66 -6.91 -49.36
N CYS A 251 11.66 -6.74 -48.49
CA CYS A 251 12.80 -5.89 -48.81
C CYS A 251 13.62 -6.52 -49.95
N GLY A 252 13.63 -5.91 -51.14
CA GLY A 252 14.37 -6.43 -52.30
C GLY A 252 15.89 -6.51 -52.08
N ALA A 253 16.40 -5.72 -51.14
CA ALA A 253 17.82 -5.67 -50.79
C ALA A 253 18.33 -6.88 -49.99
N CYS A 254 17.46 -7.60 -49.27
CA CYS A 254 17.81 -8.81 -48.51
C CYS A 254 16.87 -10.00 -48.81
N GLY A 255 15.88 -9.82 -49.68
CA GLY A 255 14.90 -10.86 -50.00
C GLY A 255 14.02 -11.28 -48.82
N GLY A 256 13.82 -10.42 -47.82
CA GLY A 256 13.04 -10.78 -46.62
C GLY A 256 13.86 -11.20 -45.40
N SER A 257 15.15 -11.52 -45.59
CA SER A 257 15.99 -12.09 -44.52
C SER A 257 16.42 -11.09 -43.44
N GLY A 258 16.28 -9.78 -43.67
CA GLY A 258 16.63 -8.73 -42.70
C GLY A 258 18.14 -8.55 -42.49
N VAL A 259 18.97 -9.49 -42.92
CA VAL A 259 20.43 -9.45 -42.85
C VAL A 259 21.04 -9.60 -44.25
N ARG A 260 22.25 -9.08 -44.42
CA ARG A 260 23.08 -9.28 -45.62
C ARG A 260 24.36 -9.99 -45.20
N SER A 261 24.62 -11.15 -45.81
CA SER A 261 25.85 -11.91 -45.60
C SER A 261 26.93 -11.43 -46.57
N TYR A 262 28.05 -10.94 -46.04
CA TYR A 262 29.25 -10.65 -46.80
C TYR A 262 30.20 -11.83 -46.69
N VAL A 263 30.62 -12.41 -47.82
CA VAL A 263 31.65 -13.45 -47.86
C VAL A 263 32.98 -12.75 -48.04
N ILE A 264 33.81 -12.73 -46.99
CA ILE A 264 35.18 -12.24 -47.10
C ILE A 264 36.03 -13.37 -47.71
N GLN A 265 36.98 -13.05 -48.58
CA GLN A 265 37.79 -13.99 -49.40
C GLN A 265 38.55 -15.09 -48.62
N SER A 266 38.47 -15.10 -47.27
CA SER A 266 39.07 -16.11 -46.39
C SER A 266 38.05 -17.13 -45.84
N GLY A 267 36.92 -17.34 -46.52
CA GLY A 267 35.90 -18.33 -46.11
C GLY A 267 35.09 -17.97 -44.86
N PHE A 268 35.21 -16.75 -44.35
CA PHE A 268 34.40 -16.24 -43.24
C PHE A 268 33.18 -15.48 -43.76
N HIS A 269 31.98 -15.85 -43.29
CA HIS A 269 30.72 -15.18 -43.58
C HIS A 269 30.37 -14.21 -42.44
N MET A 270 30.31 -12.91 -42.72
CA MET A 270 29.86 -11.90 -41.76
C MET A 270 28.44 -11.45 -42.10
N GLN A 271 27.50 -11.62 -41.17
CA GLN A 271 26.12 -11.13 -41.33
C GLN A 271 25.98 -9.75 -40.68
N THR A 272 25.51 -8.79 -41.46
CA THR A 272 25.18 -7.44 -40.97
C THR A 272 23.70 -7.16 -41.22
N SER A 273 23.04 -6.37 -40.38
CA SER A 273 21.65 -5.94 -40.61
C SER A 273 21.52 -5.23 -41.96
N CYS A 274 20.48 -5.53 -42.72
CA CYS A 274 20.26 -4.91 -44.02
C CYS A 274 19.93 -3.42 -43.88
N ASN A 275 20.79 -2.54 -44.40
CA ASN A 275 20.61 -1.08 -44.32
C ASN A 275 19.30 -0.57 -44.92
N ALA A 276 18.73 -1.25 -45.93
CA ALA A 276 17.49 -0.84 -46.58
C ALA A 276 16.21 -1.12 -45.76
N CYS A 277 16.24 -2.05 -44.81
CA CYS A 277 15.08 -2.36 -43.95
C CYS A 277 15.40 -2.25 -42.45
N GLY A 278 16.62 -1.89 -42.09
CA GLY A 278 17.08 -1.80 -40.71
C GLY A 278 16.97 -3.11 -39.93
N GLY A 279 17.00 -4.27 -40.61
CA GLY A 279 16.82 -5.58 -39.96
C GLY A 279 15.42 -6.16 -40.01
N SER A 280 14.39 -5.40 -40.41
CA SER A 280 12.99 -5.85 -40.36
C SER A 280 12.57 -6.80 -41.48
N GLY A 281 13.41 -7.02 -42.48
CA GLY A 281 13.14 -7.89 -43.65
C GLY A 281 12.05 -7.36 -44.59
N SER A 282 11.32 -6.33 -44.20
CA SER A 282 10.16 -5.84 -44.91
C SER A 282 10.12 -4.32 -44.89
N THR A 283 9.77 -3.72 -46.02
CA THR A 283 9.74 -2.28 -46.23
C THR A 283 8.30 -1.81 -46.37
N VAL A 284 7.98 -0.69 -45.72
CA VAL A 284 6.70 -0.01 -45.94
C VAL A 284 6.80 0.72 -47.30
N PRO A 285 5.83 0.56 -48.20
CA PRO A 285 5.86 1.25 -49.48
C PRO A 285 5.78 2.78 -49.28
N PRO A 286 6.37 3.58 -50.21
CA PRO A 286 6.29 5.03 -50.15
C PRO A 286 4.83 5.49 -50.09
N HIS A 287 4.52 6.43 -49.20
CA HIS A 287 3.15 6.92 -48.88
C HIS A 287 2.20 5.92 -48.18
N GLY A 288 2.68 4.73 -47.84
CA GLY A 288 1.94 3.71 -47.08
C GLY A 288 1.98 3.89 -45.56
N GLU A 289 2.77 4.84 -45.06
CA GLU A 289 2.88 5.17 -43.64
C GLU A 289 1.60 5.83 -43.11
N CYS A 290 1.30 5.59 -41.83
CA CYS A 290 0.15 6.18 -41.18
C CYS A 290 0.39 7.67 -40.88
N ASN A 291 -0.54 8.53 -41.30
CA ASN A 291 -0.41 10.00 -41.16
C ASN A 291 -0.43 10.47 -39.70
N THR A 292 -1.21 9.83 -38.82
CA THR A 292 -1.37 10.27 -37.42
C THR A 292 -0.19 9.92 -36.54
N CYS A 293 0.58 8.89 -36.89
CA CYS A 293 1.77 8.48 -36.13
C CYS A 293 3.07 8.55 -36.95
N ALA A 294 3.02 9.08 -38.18
CA ALA A 294 4.15 9.14 -39.11
C ALA A 294 4.96 7.83 -39.17
N GLY A 295 4.27 6.69 -39.32
CA GLY A 295 4.95 5.39 -39.38
C GLY A 295 5.33 4.74 -38.03
N ILE A 296 5.29 5.47 -36.91
CA ILE A 296 5.77 5.00 -35.59
C ILE A 296 4.81 3.97 -34.94
N GLY A 297 3.51 4.05 -35.25
CA GLY A 297 2.48 3.16 -34.70
C GLY A 297 1.96 3.54 -33.30
N GLN A 298 2.52 4.57 -32.67
CA GLN A 298 2.13 5.03 -31.33
C GLN A 298 1.99 6.55 -31.31
N VAL A 299 1.12 7.06 -30.43
CA VAL A 299 0.84 8.49 -30.28
C VAL A 299 0.64 8.84 -28.81
N ARG A 300 1.11 10.02 -28.40
CA ARG A 300 0.83 10.56 -27.05
C ARG A 300 -0.56 11.18 -27.03
N VAL A 301 -1.42 10.72 -26.13
CA VAL A 301 -2.79 11.21 -26.01
C VAL A 301 -3.01 11.75 -24.60
N LYS A 302 -3.70 12.89 -24.50
CA LYS A 302 -4.15 13.43 -23.21
C LYS A 302 -5.33 12.61 -22.71
N LYS A 303 -5.21 11.99 -21.53
CA LYS A 303 -6.25 11.17 -20.92
C LYS A 303 -6.53 11.65 -19.50
N SER A 304 -7.80 11.82 -19.16
CA SER A 304 -8.24 12.10 -17.79
C SER A 304 -8.61 10.79 -17.10
N VAL A 305 -8.01 10.54 -15.93
CA VAL A 305 -8.28 9.36 -15.10
C VAL A 305 -8.84 9.84 -13.77
N LYS A 306 -10.03 9.37 -13.41
CA LYS A 306 -10.60 9.60 -12.08
C LYS A 306 -9.97 8.59 -11.11
N ILE A 307 -9.42 9.10 -10.04
CA ILE A 307 -8.70 8.35 -9.01
C ILE A 307 -9.43 8.53 -7.70
N ASP A 308 -9.82 7.43 -7.07
CA ASP A 308 -10.47 7.44 -5.77
C ASP A 308 -9.42 7.28 -4.68
N ILE A 309 -9.14 8.37 -3.96
CA ILE A 309 -8.13 8.41 -2.89
C ILE A 309 -8.82 7.97 -1.60
N PRO A 310 -8.39 6.86 -0.97
CA PRO A 310 -9.01 6.38 0.25
C PRO A 310 -8.78 7.37 1.41
N SER A 311 -9.64 7.29 2.42
CA SER A 311 -9.47 8.06 3.65
C SER A 311 -8.24 7.59 4.42
N GLY A 312 -7.44 8.52 4.92
CA GLY A 312 -6.29 8.20 5.76
C GLY A 312 -4.96 8.03 5.04
N VAL A 313 -4.88 8.43 3.77
CA VAL A 313 -3.60 8.40 3.03
C VAL A 313 -2.54 9.25 3.70
N GLU A 314 -1.31 8.74 3.73
CA GLU A 314 -0.14 9.41 4.26
C GLU A 314 0.59 10.18 3.17
N ASP A 315 1.44 11.13 3.58
CA ASP A 315 2.30 11.85 2.66
C ASP A 315 3.34 10.91 2.03
N GLY A 316 3.54 11.01 0.72
CA GLY A 316 4.42 10.14 -0.04
C GLY A 316 3.85 8.75 -0.35
N MET A 317 2.62 8.44 0.06
CA MET A 317 1.98 7.17 -0.26
C MET A 317 1.78 7.04 -1.78
N ALA A 318 2.18 5.90 -2.34
CA ALA A 318 2.04 5.60 -3.76
C ALA A 318 0.87 4.64 -4.01
N MET A 319 -0.05 5.03 -4.88
CA MET A 319 -1.16 4.19 -5.34
C MET A 319 -0.91 3.73 -6.77
N ARG A 320 -1.21 2.46 -7.06
CA ARG A 320 -1.11 1.89 -8.40
C ARG A 320 -2.49 1.80 -9.05
N ILE A 321 -2.61 2.39 -10.23
CA ILE A 321 -3.79 2.26 -11.09
C ILE A 321 -3.41 1.41 -12.30
N PRO A 322 -3.94 0.18 -12.41
CA PRO A 322 -3.50 -0.76 -13.41
C PRO A 322 -3.90 -0.31 -14.84
N GLY A 323 -3.02 -0.54 -15.80
CA GLY A 323 -3.31 -0.37 -17.24
C GLY A 323 -3.52 1.08 -17.71
N GLN A 324 -3.18 2.07 -16.89
CA GLN A 324 -3.19 3.50 -17.24
C GLN A 324 -1.80 4.03 -17.60
N GLY A 325 -0.84 3.13 -17.81
CA GLY A 325 0.52 3.43 -18.22
C GLY A 325 0.70 3.58 -19.74
N ASP A 326 1.94 3.51 -20.20
CA ASP A 326 2.27 3.56 -21.62
C ASP A 326 1.93 2.24 -22.31
N ALA A 327 1.73 2.28 -23.62
CA ALA A 327 1.65 1.10 -24.46
C ALA A 327 3.05 0.48 -24.64
N PRO A 328 3.14 -0.85 -24.87
CA PRO A 328 4.41 -1.51 -25.12
C PRO A 328 5.08 -1.03 -26.40
N ILE A 329 6.42 -0.87 -26.36
CA ILE A 329 7.26 -0.32 -27.45
C ILE A 329 7.14 -1.11 -28.76
N GLY A 330 6.73 -2.38 -28.72
CA GLY A 330 6.45 -3.17 -29.92
C GLY A 330 5.53 -4.35 -29.64
N GLY A 331 4.55 -4.57 -30.51
CA GLY A 331 3.63 -5.70 -30.46
C GLY A 331 2.35 -5.48 -29.65
N SER A 332 1.55 -6.53 -29.58
CA SER A 332 0.34 -6.62 -28.75
C SER A 332 0.74 -7.04 -27.34
N GLY A 333 0.72 -6.11 -26.39
CA GLY A 333 1.03 -6.37 -24.99
C GLY A 333 0.19 -5.49 -24.07
N GLN A 334 0.16 -5.82 -22.78
CA GLN A 334 -0.60 -5.03 -21.81
C GLN A 334 0.08 -3.67 -21.59
N PRO A 335 -0.69 -2.57 -21.48
CA PRO A 335 -0.15 -1.28 -21.09
C PRO A 335 0.44 -1.37 -19.67
N GLY A 336 1.37 -0.48 -19.37
CA GLY A 336 1.91 -0.35 -18.01
C GLY A 336 0.87 0.20 -17.03
N ASP A 337 1.31 0.45 -15.81
CA ASP A 337 0.48 1.00 -14.74
C ASP A 337 0.75 2.49 -14.52
N LEU A 338 -0.21 3.21 -13.94
CA LEU A 338 -0.01 4.57 -13.44
C LEU A 338 0.26 4.51 -11.93
N LEU A 339 1.44 4.96 -11.53
CA LEU A 339 1.84 5.11 -10.14
C LEU A 339 1.61 6.56 -9.70
N VAL A 340 0.72 6.73 -8.74
CA VAL A 340 0.23 8.02 -8.27
C VAL A 340 0.82 8.26 -6.89
N ARG A 341 1.78 9.16 -6.78
CA ARG A 341 2.33 9.60 -5.49
C ARG A 341 1.46 10.71 -4.92
N ILE A 342 0.98 10.52 -3.71
CA ILE A 342 0.13 11.47 -3.02
C ILE A 342 1.03 12.37 -2.17
N ASN A 343 0.95 13.67 -2.39
CA ASN A 343 1.59 14.67 -1.54
C ASN A 343 0.51 15.37 -0.72
N VAL A 344 0.58 15.28 0.60
CA VAL A 344 -0.41 15.89 1.50
C VAL A 344 0.10 17.24 1.97
N ALA A 345 -0.64 18.30 1.68
CA ALA A 345 -0.31 19.63 2.18
C ALA A 345 -0.44 19.66 3.72
N PRO A 346 0.55 20.22 4.45
CA PRO A 346 0.48 20.32 5.90
C PRO A 346 -0.67 21.23 6.32
N SER A 347 -1.31 20.90 7.44
CA SER A 347 -2.40 21.70 8.01
C SER A 347 -1.88 22.66 9.08
N GLN A 348 -2.52 23.83 9.21
CA GLN A 348 -2.21 24.80 10.27
C GLN A 348 -2.86 24.45 11.61
N VAL A 349 -3.96 23.68 11.58
CA VAL A 349 -4.79 23.39 12.76
C VAL A 349 -4.38 22.10 13.44
N PHE A 350 -4.05 21.07 12.66
CA PHE A 350 -3.74 19.73 13.14
C PHE A 350 -2.31 19.32 12.78
N LYS A 351 -1.64 18.69 13.73
CA LYS A 351 -0.39 17.95 13.51
C LYS A 351 -0.73 16.46 13.53
N ARG A 352 -0.43 15.75 12.45
CA ARG A 352 -0.69 14.30 12.34
C ARG A 352 0.53 13.50 12.75
N GLN A 353 0.33 12.48 13.58
CA GLN A 353 1.34 11.45 13.85
C GLN A 353 0.66 10.07 13.71
N GLY A 354 0.93 9.39 12.59
CA GLY A 354 0.26 8.15 12.24
C GLY A 354 -1.26 8.33 12.12
N ALA A 355 -2.03 7.59 12.93
CA ALA A 355 -3.48 7.69 12.99
C ALA A 355 -3.98 8.80 13.93
N ASN A 356 -3.13 9.29 14.84
CA ASN A 356 -3.50 10.26 15.85
C ASN A 356 -3.29 11.69 15.37
N LEU A 357 -4.12 12.59 15.89
CA LEU A 357 -4.06 14.02 15.63
C LEU A 357 -3.72 14.78 16.90
N TYR A 358 -2.97 15.86 16.75
CA TYR A 358 -2.64 16.79 17.81
C TYR A 358 -3.15 18.17 17.42
N HIS A 359 -3.89 18.79 18.34
CA HIS A 359 -4.40 20.13 18.18
C HIS A 359 -4.06 20.95 19.43
N ASP A 360 -3.50 22.13 19.21
CA ASP A 360 -3.15 23.06 20.28
C ASP A 360 -4.32 24.04 20.48
N ALA A 361 -5.20 23.73 21.43
CA ALA A 361 -6.39 24.54 21.72
C ALA A 361 -6.04 25.68 22.67
N ARG A 362 -6.39 26.90 22.27
CA ARG A 362 -6.15 28.10 23.09
C ARG A 362 -7.35 28.35 23.99
N ILE A 363 -7.12 28.37 25.30
CA ILE A 363 -8.15 28.64 26.31
C ILE A 363 -7.85 29.93 27.07
N PRO A 364 -8.83 30.78 27.37
CA PRO A 364 -8.58 31.96 28.17
C PRO A 364 -8.43 31.59 29.65
N VAL A 365 -7.72 32.42 30.41
CA VAL A 365 -7.38 32.16 31.84
C VAL A 365 -8.61 31.86 32.69
N GLN A 366 -9.69 32.62 32.53
CA GLN A 366 -10.91 32.42 33.31
C GLN A 366 -11.54 31.04 33.09
N THR A 367 -11.48 30.49 31.87
CA THR A 367 -12.00 29.15 31.56
C THR A 367 -11.08 28.07 32.09
N ALA A 368 -9.76 28.30 32.10
CA ALA A 368 -8.80 27.39 32.71
C ALA A 368 -9.00 27.27 34.23
N LEU A 369 -9.27 28.41 34.91
CA LEU A 369 -9.48 28.46 36.36
C LEU A 369 -10.84 27.90 36.77
N LEU A 370 -11.93 28.45 36.21
CA LEU A 370 -13.30 28.13 36.63
C LEU A 370 -13.85 26.85 35.98
N GLY A 371 -13.21 26.38 34.91
CA GLY A 371 -13.76 25.36 34.03
C GLY A 371 -14.81 25.95 33.08
N GLY A 372 -15.19 25.17 32.07
CA GLY A 372 -16.18 25.63 31.09
C GLY A 372 -16.36 24.69 29.90
N ARG A 373 -16.89 25.23 28.81
CA ARG A 373 -17.01 24.53 27.53
C ARG A 373 -16.14 25.23 26.48
N LEU A 374 -15.39 24.45 25.72
CA LEU A 374 -14.52 24.92 24.65
C LEU A 374 -14.91 24.22 23.34
N ARG A 375 -15.08 25.00 22.27
CA ARG A 375 -15.28 24.46 20.93
C ARG A 375 -13.95 24.01 20.35
N VAL A 376 -13.82 22.72 20.06
CA VAL A 376 -12.62 22.15 19.46
C VAL A 376 -12.94 21.72 18.02
N PRO A 377 -12.15 22.16 17.01
CA PRO A 377 -12.32 21.68 15.65
C PRO A 377 -11.88 20.22 15.56
N THR A 378 -12.72 19.38 14.95
CA THR A 378 -12.39 17.99 14.59
C THR A 378 -12.52 17.80 13.09
N LEU A 379 -12.12 16.63 12.57
CA LEU A 379 -12.27 16.32 11.14
C LEU A 379 -13.73 16.36 10.67
N ASP A 380 -14.67 15.92 11.52
CA ASP A 380 -16.09 15.75 11.21
C ASP A 380 -16.92 17.02 11.52
N GLY A 381 -16.33 18.05 12.13
CA GLY A 381 -17.00 19.28 12.57
C GLY A 381 -16.48 19.80 13.91
N GLU A 382 -17.12 20.82 14.46
CA GLU A 382 -16.79 21.33 15.79
C GLU A 382 -17.48 20.50 16.89
N VAL A 383 -16.76 20.23 17.97
CA VAL A 383 -17.29 19.52 19.14
C VAL A 383 -17.05 20.37 20.39
N ASP A 384 -18.10 20.56 21.18
CA ASP A 384 -18.00 21.22 22.48
C ASP A 384 -17.41 20.25 23.50
N VAL A 385 -16.24 20.58 24.03
CA VAL A 385 -15.58 19.78 25.07
C VAL A 385 -15.61 20.50 26.41
N ARG A 386 -15.87 19.74 27.47
CA ARG A 386 -15.87 20.24 28.85
C ARG A 386 -14.43 20.32 29.37
N VAL A 387 -14.00 21.54 29.70
CA VAL A 387 -12.69 21.82 30.30
C VAL A 387 -12.86 21.79 31.83
N PRO A 388 -12.09 20.96 32.56
CA PRO A 388 -12.15 20.94 34.02
C PRO A 388 -11.60 22.23 34.62
N SER A 389 -12.08 22.58 35.82
CA SER A 389 -11.53 23.70 36.60
C SER A 389 -10.10 23.39 37.04
N GLY A 390 -9.23 24.38 37.00
CA GLY A 390 -7.81 24.22 37.36
C GLY A 390 -6.94 23.58 36.28
N THR A 391 -7.39 23.60 35.01
CA THR A 391 -6.62 23.06 33.87
C THR A 391 -5.27 23.76 33.74
N GLN A 392 -4.20 22.97 33.66
CA GLN A 392 -2.83 23.48 33.55
C GLN A 392 -2.43 23.72 32.09
N PRO A 393 -1.54 24.69 31.81
CA PRO A 393 -0.98 24.86 30.47
C PRO A 393 -0.16 23.62 30.06
N GLY A 394 -0.39 23.12 28.85
CA GLY A 394 0.23 21.89 28.35
C GLY A 394 -0.50 20.61 28.75
N GLU A 395 -1.54 20.69 29.58
CA GLU A 395 -2.39 19.54 29.90
C GLU A 395 -3.06 19.01 28.63
N GLN A 396 -3.09 17.68 28.48
CA GLN A 396 -3.63 17.01 27.30
C GLN A 396 -4.90 16.25 27.64
N MET A 397 -5.90 16.43 26.78
CA MET A 397 -7.16 15.70 26.84
C MET A 397 -7.34 14.89 25.55
N VAL A 398 -7.82 13.66 25.69
CA VAL A 398 -7.98 12.73 24.57
C VAL A 398 -9.43 12.62 24.16
N LEU A 399 -9.72 12.96 22.91
CA LEU A 399 -10.99 12.69 22.25
C LEU A 399 -10.89 11.39 21.45
N LYS A 400 -11.41 10.31 22.06
CA LYS A 400 -11.34 8.96 21.48
C LYS A 400 -12.07 8.87 20.14
N GLY A 401 -11.46 8.22 19.16
CA GLY A 401 -12.05 7.94 17.85
C GLY A 401 -12.26 9.17 16.95
N ARG A 402 -11.66 10.32 17.29
CA ARG A 402 -11.73 11.57 16.52
C ARG A 402 -10.46 11.88 15.70
N GLY A 403 -9.55 10.91 15.59
CA GLY A 403 -8.38 10.97 14.72
C GLY A 403 -8.65 10.50 13.30
N VAL A 404 -7.58 10.18 12.57
CA VAL A 404 -7.64 9.76 11.16
C VAL A 404 -7.97 8.27 11.07
N SER A 405 -8.75 7.85 10.08
CA SER A 405 -8.86 6.43 9.72
C SER A 405 -7.54 5.93 9.15
N SER A 406 -7.03 4.77 9.55
CA SER A 406 -5.87 4.20 8.85
C SER A 406 -6.30 3.57 7.52
N ALA A 407 -5.52 3.76 6.46
CA ALA A 407 -5.76 3.09 5.18
C ALA A 407 -5.53 1.56 5.25
N THR A 408 -4.67 1.12 6.17
CA THR A 408 -4.25 -0.29 6.29
C THR A 408 -4.98 -1.03 7.41
N ARG A 409 -5.30 -0.35 8.51
CA ARG A 409 -5.95 -0.95 9.68
C ARG A 409 -7.38 -0.44 9.85
N SER A 410 -8.31 -1.33 10.14
CA SER A 410 -9.68 -0.94 10.51
C SER A 410 -9.66 -0.24 11.87
N GLY A 411 -10.06 1.03 11.89
CA GLY A 411 -10.14 1.86 13.10
C GLY A 411 -9.79 3.32 12.85
N LYS A 412 -10.35 4.20 13.68
CA LYS A 412 -9.97 5.62 13.76
C LYS A 412 -8.96 5.80 14.89
N GLY A 413 -7.98 6.67 14.69
CA GLY A 413 -7.12 7.13 15.78
C GLY A 413 -7.84 8.10 16.72
N ASP A 414 -7.06 8.69 17.62
CA ASP A 414 -7.55 9.64 18.62
C ASP A 414 -7.07 11.07 18.32
N LEU A 415 -7.80 12.06 18.85
CA LEU A 415 -7.41 13.47 18.81
C LEU A 415 -6.95 13.92 20.20
N PHE A 416 -5.68 14.29 20.28
CA PHE A 416 -5.05 14.88 21.46
C PHE A 416 -5.21 16.39 21.39
N VAL A 417 -5.87 16.95 22.39
CA VAL A 417 -6.07 18.39 22.53
C VAL A 417 -5.15 18.86 23.65
N THR A 418 -4.13 19.65 23.30
CA THR A 418 -3.25 20.29 24.27
C THR A 418 -3.82 21.66 24.60
N PHE A 419 -4.05 21.95 25.88
CA PHE A 419 -4.56 23.23 26.31
C PHE A 419 -3.43 24.25 26.52
N ASN A 420 -3.47 25.35 25.76
CA ASN A 420 -2.58 26.49 25.95
C ASN A 420 -3.37 27.66 26.52
N VAL A 421 -3.02 28.08 27.74
CA VAL A 421 -3.67 29.21 28.41
C VAL A 421 -3.22 30.52 27.78
N GLN A 422 -4.17 31.30 27.28
CA GLN A 422 -3.95 32.61 26.67
C GLN A 422 -4.28 33.71 27.69
N LEU A 423 -3.26 34.50 28.04
CA LEU A 423 -3.39 35.71 28.85
C LEU A 423 -3.85 36.89 27.97
N PRO A 424 -4.84 37.70 28.40
CA PRO A 424 -5.21 38.92 27.70
C PRO A 424 -4.08 39.96 27.81
N ARG A 425 -3.84 40.73 26.73
CA ARG A 425 -2.78 41.77 26.71
C ARG A 425 -3.15 43.04 27.46
N SER A 426 -4.44 43.30 27.65
CA SER A 426 -4.97 44.45 28.35
C SER A 426 -6.11 44.04 29.27
N LEU A 427 -6.25 44.77 30.36
CA LEU A 427 -7.27 44.57 31.38
C LEU A 427 -7.96 45.90 31.67
N SER A 428 -9.27 45.87 31.90
CA SER A 428 -9.98 47.05 32.40
C SER A 428 -9.59 47.36 33.85
N SER A 429 -9.85 48.59 34.30
CA SER A 429 -9.58 49.02 35.70
C SER A 429 -10.23 48.06 36.70
N ARG A 430 -11.52 47.75 36.49
CA ARG A 430 -12.27 46.78 37.31
C ARG A 430 -11.66 45.38 37.28
N GLN A 431 -11.25 44.88 36.12
CA GLN A 431 -10.63 43.55 36.02
C GLN A 431 -9.28 43.48 36.75
N ARG A 432 -8.49 44.55 36.67
CA ARG A 432 -7.22 44.66 37.40
C ARG A 432 -7.46 44.66 38.91
N GLU A 433 -8.45 45.40 39.39
CA GLU A 433 -8.82 45.42 40.81
C GLU A 433 -9.23 44.03 41.31
N LEU A 434 -10.09 43.33 40.57
CA LEU A 434 -10.50 41.97 40.93
C LEU A 434 -9.32 40.98 40.96
N LEU A 435 -8.39 41.09 40.01
CA LEU A 435 -7.19 40.26 40.00
C LEU A 435 -6.21 40.62 41.13
N GLN A 436 -6.16 41.89 41.53
CA GLN A 436 -5.37 42.32 42.68
C GLN A 436 -5.97 41.78 43.98
N GLN A 437 -7.29 41.86 44.14
CA GLN A 437 -7.99 41.26 45.27
C GLN A 437 -7.73 39.76 45.35
N PHE A 438 -7.85 39.05 44.22
CA PHE A 438 -7.53 37.63 44.15
C PHE A 438 -6.06 37.33 44.50
N ALA A 439 -5.12 38.17 44.07
CA ALA A 439 -3.70 38.02 44.40
C ALA A 439 -3.45 38.24 45.90
N ASP A 440 -4.04 39.26 46.50
CA ASP A 440 -3.93 39.55 47.93
C ASP A 440 -4.53 38.41 48.78
N ASP A 441 -5.66 37.84 48.36
CA ASP A 441 -6.29 36.67 49.01
C ASP A 441 -5.39 35.43 48.96
N VAL A 442 -4.77 35.16 47.79
CA VAL A 442 -3.86 34.02 47.62
C VAL A 442 -2.56 34.19 48.42
N GLU A 443 -2.04 35.42 48.50
CA GLU A 443 -0.83 35.75 49.26
C GLU A 443 -1.10 35.94 50.77
N GLY A 444 -2.37 35.93 51.19
CA GLY A 444 -2.78 36.15 52.59
C GLY A 444 -2.58 37.59 53.07
N ARG A 445 -2.49 38.56 52.17
CA ARG A 445 -2.40 39.98 52.51
C ARG A 445 -3.80 40.51 52.80
N VAL A 446 -4.02 40.99 54.02
CA VAL A 446 -5.30 41.60 54.41
C VAL A 446 -5.49 42.89 53.60
N SER A 447 -6.38 42.86 52.60
CA SER A 447 -6.65 44.01 51.74
C SER A 447 -7.32 45.13 52.57
N LYS A 448 -6.70 46.31 52.58
CA LYS A 448 -7.18 47.51 53.31
C LYS A 448 -8.42 48.18 52.69
N SER A 449 -9.02 47.56 51.68
CA SER A 449 -10.07 48.16 50.86
C SER A 449 -11.29 47.24 50.78
N SER A 450 -11.98 47.06 51.90
CA SER A 450 -13.40 46.73 51.87
C SER A 450 -14.16 48.00 52.27
N PRO A 451 -14.89 48.66 51.35
CA PRO A 451 -15.89 49.64 51.75
C PRO A 451 -16.95 48.90 52.56
N GLN A 452 -16.94 49.06 53.88
CA GLN A 452 -18.05 48.65 54.72
C GLN A 452 -19.33 49.29 54.18
N GLU A 453 -20.28 48.45 53.76
CA GLU A 453 -21.67 48.84 53.67
C GLU A 453 -22.10 49.32 55.07
N PRO A 454 -22.57 50.57 55.24
CA PRO A 454 -22.85 51.10 56.58
C PRO A 454 -24.03 50.34 57.21
N PRO A 455 -23.97 50.02 58.52
CA PRO A 455 -25.02 49.27 59.18
C PRO A 455 -26.34 50.07 59.21
N PRO A 456 -27.51 49.39 59.22
CA PRO A 456 -28.80 50.07 59.31
C PRO A 456 -28.88 50.82 60.64
N LYS A 457 -29.16 52.13 60.59
CA LYS A 457 -29.34 52.97 61.78
C LYS A 457 -30.55 52.48 62.56
N ALA A 458 -30.30 51.90 63.73
CA ALA A 458 -31.30 51.66 64.76
C ALA A 458 -31.75 53.02 65.33
N SER A 459 -33.03 53.34 65.15
CA SER A 459 -33.70 54.45 65.81
C SER A 459 -34.22 53.97 67.17
N THR A 460 -33.71 54.53 68.27
CA THR A 460 -34.27 54.37 69.61
C THR A 460 -34.87 55.69 70.09
N GLU A 461 -36.15 55.58 70.47
CA GLU A 461 -36.87 56.27 71.57
C GLU A 461 -37.10 57.79 71.44
N GLY A 462 -38.26 58.37 71.74
CA GLY A 462 -39.52 57.87 72.26
C GLY A 462 -40.39 59.07 72.69
N SER A 463 -41.72 58.95 72.63
CA SER A 463 -42.69 59.62 73.52
C SER A 463 -44.13 59.33 73.04
N ALA A 464 -44.85 58.52 73.81
CA ALA A 464 -46.31 58.50 73.88
C ALA A 464 -46.79 59.67 74.79
N PRO A 465 -48.09 59.96 75.02
CA PRO A 465 -49.30 59.21 74.64
C PRO A 465 -50.52 60.08 74.20
N SER A 466 -51.69 59.44 74.15
CA SER A 466 -53.07 59.94 73.94
C SER A 466 -53.53 60.01 72.48
N GLY A 467 -54.68 59.48 72.07
CA GLY A 467 -55.74 58.79 72.78
C GLY A 467 -56.81 58.31 71.78
N GLU A 468 -57.54 57.28 72.21
CA GLU A 468 -58.94 56.97 71.86
C GLU A 468 -59.36 56.58 70.42
N ARG A 469 -59.99 55.38 70.36
CA ARG A 469 -61.30 55.06 69.71
C ARG A 469 -61.38 55.13 68.17
N SER A 470 -61.93 54.17 67.41
CA SER A 470 -62.71 52.96 67.66
C SER A 470 -62.69 52.09 66.39
N ALA A 471 -63.03 50.80 66.57
CA ALA A 471 -63.90 49.93 65.75
C ALA A 471 -64.45 50.48 64.40
N SER A 472 -64.67 49.71 63.32
CA SER A 472 -64.92 48.27 63.17
C SER A 472 -64.81 47.86 61.68
N GLU A 473 -64.70 46.54 61.44
CA GLU A 473 -65.32 45.74 60.35
C GLU A 473 -65.00 46.06 58.87
N SER A 474 -64.91 45.12 57.94
CA SER A 474 -65.03 43.66 57.88
C SER A 474 -64.52 43.19 56.50
N GLU A 475 -64.21 41.89 56.40
CA GLU A 475 -64.28 41.04 55.19
C GLU A 475 -63.34 41.35 54.00
N SER A 476 -62.78 40.40 53.24
CA SER A 476 -62.86 38.94 53.20
C SER A 476 -61.75 38.44 52.25
N THR A 477 -61.06 37.37 52.67
CA THR A 477 -60.49 36.26 51.86
C THR A 477 -59.94 36.44 50.43
N SER A 478 -58.70 35.93 50.32
CA SER A 478 -58.18 34.95 49.33
C SER A 478 -57.24 35.43 48.21
N ASN A 479 -55.96 35.09 48.45
CA ASN A 479 -54.97 34.43 47.57
C ASN A 479 -55.01 34.63 46.05
N GLY A 480 -53.84 34.95 45.47
CA GLY A 480 -53.45 34.35 44.20
C GLY A 480 -52.55 35.15 43.26
N THR A 481 -51.25 35.18 43.57
CA THR A 481 -50.14 34.88 42.63
C THR A 481 -49.87 35.79 41.40
N ALA A 482 -48.79 36.57 41.56
CA ALA A 482 -47.62 36.71 40.68
C ALA A 482 -47.71 37.33 39.27
N SER A 483 -47.18 38.56 39.22
CA SER A 483 -46.15 39.07 38.30
C SER A 483 -46.38 39.06 36.78
N SER A 484 -46.80 40.22 36.30
CA SER A 484 -46.62 40.74 34.95
C SER A 484 -45.39 41.67 34.86
N SER A 485 -44.64 41.59 33.77
CA SER A 485 -43.73 42.66 33.32
C SER A 485 -44.00 42.92 31.84
N PRO A 486 -44.09 44.20 31.42
CA PRO A 486 -43.77 44.57 30.05
C PRO A 486 -42.77 45.74 29.96
N SER A 487 -41.82 45.58 29.03
CA SER A 487 -41.11 46.55 28.16
C SER A 487 -40.42 47.81 28.74
N PRO A 488 -39.22 48.17 28.25
CA PRO A 488 -38.66 49.52 28.38
C PRO A 488 -38.74 50.33 27.05
N PRO A 489 -38.72 51.67 27.11
CA PRO A 489 -38.42 52.52 25.95
C PRO A 489 -37.11 53.32 26.08
N ASP A 490 -36.51 53.58 24.91
CA ASP A 490 -35.86 54.80 24.40
C ASP A 490 -34.87 55.57 25.28
N SER A 491 -33.61 55.77 24.84
CA SER A 491 -33.08 56.99 24.16
C SER A 491 -31.83 57.45 24.96
N TRP A 492 -30.74 58.05 24.48
CA TRP A 492 -30.38 58.73 23.23
C TRP A 492 -28.83 58.92 23.17
N VAL A 493 -28.27 58.84 21.96
CA VAL A 493 -27.44 59.84 21.22
C VAL A 493 -26.17 60.37 21.91
N SER A 494 -24.96 60.26 21.33
CA SER A 494 -24.47 61.15 20.26
C SER A 494 -23.13 60.72 19.63
N HIS A 495 -23.11 60.71 18.28
CA HIS A 495 -22.13 61.26 17.30
C HIS A 495 -20.60 60.98 17.46
N SER A 496 -19.82 60.70 16.41
CA SER A 496 -19.78 61.35 15.08
C SER A 496 -18.95 60.57 14.03
N ASP A 497 -19.41 60.62 12.76
CA ASP A 497 -18.67 60.89 11.50
C ASP A 497 -17.59 59.90 10.98
N THR A 498 -17.44 59.56 9.69
CA THR A 498 -18.02 60.04 8.41
C THR A 498 -17.66 59.09 7.24
N THR A 499 -18.50 59.09 6.19
CA THR A 499 -18.23 58.85 4.73
C THR A 499 -17.76 57.45 4.27
N ASP A 500 -18.26 56.84 3.19
CA ASP A 500 -18.73 57.39 1.92
C ASP A 500 -19.69 56.42 1.19
N ALA A 501 -20.53 56.96 0.31
CA ALA A 501 -21.63 56.30 -0.39
C ALA A 501 -21.54 56.48 -1.91
N SER A 502 -22.00 55.48 -2.66
CA SER A 502 -22.63 55.63 -3.99
C SER A 502 -23.48 54.37 -4.25
N ARG A 503 -24.82 54.42 -4.24
CA ARG A 503 -25.76 54.80 -5.34
C ARG A 503 -25.48 53.99 -6.62
N THR A 504 -26.42 53.26 -7.25
CA THR A 504 -27.87 53.52 -7.45
C THR A 504 -28.55 52.30 -8.14
N SER A 505 -29.81 51.99 -7.73
CA SER A 505 -31.06 51.71 -8.51
C SER A 505 -31.00 50.89 -9.84
N ASP A 506 -32.00 50.12 -10.30
CA ASP A 506 -33.38 49.76 -9.91
C ASP A 506 -33.87 48.66 -10.90
N ASP A 507 -35.09 48.16 -10.67
CA ASP A 507 -35.97 47.36 -11.56
C ASP A 507 -35.64 45.85 -11.75
N GLY A 508 -36.54 44.88 -11.59
CA GLY A 508 -38.01 44.92 -11.51
C GLY A 508 -38.65 44.07 -12.63
N GLY A 509 -39.05 42.81 -12.34
CA GLY A 509 -40.22 42.18 -12.99
C GLY A 509 -40.05 40.93 -13.89
N ARG A 510 -40.43 39.77 -13.33
CA ARG A 510 -41.59 38.89 -13.71
C ARG A 510 -41.56 37.90 -14.92
N ASP A 511 -41.78 36.63 -14.54
CA ASP A 511 -42.55 35.48 -15.10
C ASP A 511 -42.61 35.07 -16.59
N ASP A 512 -42.52 33.73 -16.74
CA ASP A 512 -43.18 32.81 -17.68
C ASP A 512 -42.88 32.84 -19.20
N ARG A 513 -42.37 31.70 -19.71
CA ARG A 513 -43.01 30.93 -20.80
C ARG A 513 -42.36 29.56 -21.07
N LYS A 514 -43.20 28.54 -21.06
CA LYS A 514 -43.04 27.22 -21.69
C LYS A 514 -42.92 27.32 -23.23
N ARG A 515 -42.28 26.28 -23.80
CA ARG A 515 -42.74 25.45 -24.94
C ARG A 515 -41.98 25.56 -26.29
N ASP A 516 -41.76 24.36 -26.85
CA ASP A 516 -41.49 23.98 -28.26
C ASP A 516 -40.08 24.31 -28.78
N THR A 517 -39.31 23.41 -29.41
CA THR A 517 -39.66 22.36 -30.36
C THR A 517 -38.64 21.22 -30.41
N GLU A 518 -39.14 19.97 -30.33
CA GLU A 518 -38.60 18.84 -31.09
C GLU A 518 -38.91 19.02 -32.59
N ARG A 519 -37.90 18.91 -33.46
CA ARG A 519 -38.00 18.28 -34.80
C ARG A 519 -36.69 18.42 -35.57
N LYS A 520 -36.02 17.29 -35.82
CA LYS A 520 -35.57 16.89 -37.17
C LYS A 520 -34.93 15.51 -37.14
N LYS A 521 -35.75 14.51 -37.45
CA LYS A 521 -35.35 13.27 -38.12
C LYS A 521 -36.30 13.08 -39.30
N ALA A 522 -35.75 12.61 -40.42
CA ALA A 522 -36.38 12.08 -41.64
C ALA A 522 -36.41 12.97 -42.91
N THR A 523 -35.84 12.37 -43.96
CA THR A 523 -36.12 12.46 -45.41
C THR A 523 -35.76 13.74 -46.17
N ALA A 524 -34.57 13.73 -46.78
CA ALA A 524 -34.35 13.59 -48.22
C ALA A 524 -32.89 13.16 -48.47
#